data_AF-A0AAU8ZP65-F1
#
_entry.id   AF-A0AAU8ZP65-F1
#
_cell.length_a   1.000
_cell.length_b   1.000
_cell.length_c   1.000
_cell.angle_alpha   90.00
_cell.angle_beta   90.00
_cell.angle_gamma   90.00
#
_symmetry.space_group_name_H-M   'P 1'
#
loop_
_entity.id
_entity.type
_entity.pdbx_description
1 polymer ?
#
loop_
_entity_poly.entity_id
_entity_poly.type
_entity_poly.pdbx_seq_one_letter_code
_entity_poly.pdbx_strand_id
1 'polypeptide(L)'
;MPPRIPRACRKRGCAKTTTDRSGYCEEHRNTGWENHQQGKSRHERGYGTRWDRLRAVVLSRDKHLCQQCLREGRATEAKTVDHITPKAHGGTDAESNLQSLCWPCHYRKTATERTR
;
A
#
# COMPACT_ATOMS: atom_id res chain seq x y z
N MET A 1 -38.53 -16.54 8.49
CA MET A 1 -37.88 -15.75 7.41
C MET A 1 -37.63 -16.67 6.23
N PRO A 2 -37.98 -16.29 5.00
CA PRO A 2 -37.67 -17.10 3.83
C PRO A 2 -36.15 -17.28 3.67
N PRO A 3 -35.69 -18.44 3.16
CA PRO A 3 -34.28 -18.66 2.90
C PRO A 3 -33.77 -17.65 1.88
N ARG A 4 -32.52 -17.22 2.03
CA ARG A 4 -31.90 -16.28 1.11
C ARG A 4 -31.74 -16.92 -0.27
N ILE A 5 -32.10 -16.16 -1.31
CA ILE A 5 -31.83 -16.54 -2.69
C ILE A 5 -30.31 -16.66 -2.88
N PRO A 6 -29.79 -17.80 -3.36
CA PRO A 6 -28.38 -17.96 -3.66
C PRO A 6 -27.91 -16.96 -4.70
N ARG A 7 -26.76 -16.33 -4.46
CA ARG A 7 -26.10 -15.38 -5.37
C ARG A 7 -24.77 -15.94 -5.86
N ALA A 8 -24.30 -15.49 -7.02
CA ALA A 8 -23.00 -15.88 -7.54
C ALA A 8 -21.87 -15.47 -6.57
N CYS A 9 -20.83 -16.31 -6.49
CA CYS A 9 -19.61 -16.01 -5.74
C CYS A 9 -18.92 -14.76 -6.32
N ARG A 10 -18.46 -13.86 -5.45
CA ARG A 10 -17.78 -12.62 -5.84
C ARG A 10 -16.35 -12.84 -6.38
N LYS A 11 -15.74 -14.02 -6.21
CA LYS A 11 -14.42 -14.34 -6.78
C LYS A 11 -14.55 -14.42 -8.31
N ARG A 12 -13.79 -13.58 -9.03
CA ARG A 12 -13.77 -13.60 -10.51
C ARG A 12 -13.44 -15.00 -11.01
N GLY A 13 -14.26 -15.51 -11.93
CA GLY A 13 -14.09 -16.85 -12.52
C GLY A 13 -14.64 -18.01 -11.70
N CYS A 14 -15.21 -17.78 -10.51
CA CYS A 14 -15.84 -18.84 -9.74
C CYS A 14 -17.30 -19.04 -10.17
N ALA A 15 -17.64 -20.25 -10.62
CA ALA A 15 -19.00 -20.61 -11.06
C ALA A 15 -19.97 -20.96 -9.91
N LYS A 16 -19.50 -20.98 -8.65
CA LYS A 16 -20.29 -21.42 -7.50
C LYS A 16 -21.25 -20.33 -7.00
N THR A 17 -22.36 -20.74 -6.42
CA THR A 17 -23.33 -19.85 -5.74
C THR A 17 -23.18 -19.93 -4.23
N THR A 18 -23.69 -18.92 -3.53
CA THR A 18 -23.61 -18.80 -2.07
C THR A 18 -24.81 -18.06 -1.52
N THR A 19 -25.28 -18.46 -0.35
CA THR A 19 -26.29 -17.75 0.45
C THR A 19 -25.64 -16.93 1.58
N ASP A 20 -24.32 -17.05 1.73
CA ASP A 20 -23.56 -16.42 2.81
C ASP A 20 -23.48 -14.89 2.64
N ARG A 21 -23.48 -14.17 3.77
CA ARG A 21 -23.44 -12.69 3.82
C ARG A 21 -22.21 -12.11 3.14
N SER A 22 -21.07 -12.78 3.18
CA SER A 22 -19.83 -12.34 2.54
C SER A 22 -19.93 -12.26 1.01
N GLY A 23 -20.85 -13.02 0.41
CA GLY A 23 -20.96 -13.13 -1.04
C GLY A 23 -19.91 -14.04 -1.67
N TYR A 24 -19.21 -14.85 -0.87
CA TYR A 24 -18.28 -15.88 -1.33
C TYR A 24 -18.83 -17.28 -1.04
N CYS A 25 -18.54 -18.26 -1.92
CA CYS A 25 -18.83 -19.68 -1.66
C CYS A 25 -17.90 -20.22 -0.57
N GLU A 26 -18.13 -21.44 -0.10
CA GLU A 26 -17.37 -22.02 1.02
C GLU A 26 -15.86 -22.05 0.76
N GLU A 27 -15.45 -22.35 -0.48
CA GLU A 27 -14.05 -22.33 -0.91
C GLU A 27 -13.43 -20.93 -0.91
N HIS A 28 -14.25 -19.89 -1.02
CA HIS A 28 -13.79 -18.51 -1.19
C HIS A 28 -14.12 -17.62 0.01
N ARG A 29 -14.70 -18.17 1.09
CA ARG A 29 -15.25 -17.45 2.25
C ARG A 29 -14.27 -16.45 2.87
N ASN A 30 -12.96 -16.74 2.79
CA ASN A 30 -11.88 -15.91 3.35
C ASN A 30 -11.02 -15.19 2.29
N THR A 31 -11.35 -15.31 1.00
CA THR A 31 -10.55 -14.72 -0.09
C THR A 31 -10.78 -13.23 -0.30
N GLY A 32 -11.78 -12.64 0.36
CA GLY A 32 -12.04 -11.20 0.33
C GLY A 32 -10.93 -10.35 0.98
N TRP A 33 -10.06 -10.98 1.80
CA TRP A 33 -9.00 -10.32 2.58
C TRP A 33 -7.60 -10.91 2.35
N GLU A 34 -7.40 -11.82 1.39
CA GLU A 34 -6.12 -12.49 1.11
C GLU A 34 -4.94 -11.54 0.80
N ASN A 35 -5.20 -10.25 0.55
CA ASN A 35 -4.16 -9.24 0.30
C ASN A 35 -3.74 -8.44 1.54
N HIS A 36 -4.33 -8.66 2.71
CA HIS A 36 -3.78 -8.11 3.95
C HIS A 36 -2.90 -9.15 4.62
N GLN A 37 -1.60 -8.87 4.67
CA GLN A 37 -0.60 -9.60 5.44
C GLN A 37 -0.94 -9.61 6.93
N GLN A 38 -1.99 -10.34 7.31
CA GLN A 38 -2.33 -10.60 8.70
C GLN A 38 -1.24 -11.50 9.29
N GLY A 39 -0.66 -11.05 10.40
CA GLY A 39 0.29 -11.83 11.20
C GLY A 39 1.71 -11.26 11.27
N LYS A 40 2.14 -10.40 10.33
CA LYS A 40 3.49 -9.82 10.39
C LYS A 40 3.49 -8.51 11.19
N SER A 41 4.26 -8.48 12.28
CA SER A 41 4.54 -7.25 13.01
C SER A 41 5.13 -6.17 12.08
N ARG A 42 5.05 -4.89 12.49
CA ARG A 42 5.66 -3.77 11.74
C ARG A 42 7.14 -4.06 11.41
N HIS A 43 7.83 -4.73 12.34
CA HIS A 43 9.21 -5.19 12.18
C HIS A 43 9.38 -6.29 11.14
N GLU A 44 8.54 -7.33 11.14
CA GLU A 44 8.59 -8.42 10.15
C GLU A 44 8.23 -7.98 8.72
N ARG A 45 7.57 -6.84 8.56
CA ARG A 45 7.28 -6.23 7.25
C ARG A 45 8.42 -5.36 6.72
N GLY A 46 9.54 -5.26 7.42
CA GLY A 46 10.70 -4.46 7.02
C GLY A 46 10.66 -3.00 7.48
N TYR A 47 9.66 -2.62 8.29
CA TYR A 47 9.54 -1.29 8.90
C TYR A 47 10.05 -1.31 10.35
N GLY A 48 11.24 -1.87 10.54
CA GLY A 48 11.95 -1.96 11.81
C GLY A 48 12.39 -0.60 12.37
N THR A 49 13.02 -0.62 13.55
CA THR A 49 13.77 0.53 14.11
C THR A 49 14.76 1.16 13.12
N ARG A 50 15.35 0.35 12.23
CA ARG A 50 16.19 0.81 11.12
C ARG A 50 15.45 1.74 10.15
N TRP A 51 14.20 1.42 9.82
CA TRP A 51 13.37 2.25 8.96
C TRP A 51 13.00 3.58 9.63
N ASP A 52 12.66 3.56 10.92
CA ASP A 52 12.32 4.78 11.64
C ASP A 52 13.51 5.76 11.70
N ARG A 53 14.74 5.24 11.87
CA ARG A 53 15.97 6.04 11.75
C ARG A 53 16.17 6.59 10.34
N LEU A 54 16.08 5.74 9.32
CA LEU A 54 16.19 6.15 7.91
C LEU A 54 15.17 7.23 7.55
N ARG A 55 13.92 7.06 7.98
CA ARG A 55 12.85 8.03 7.76
C ARG A 55 13.20 9.39 8.35
N ALA A 56 13.73 9.44 9.57
CA ALA A 56 14.12 10.70 10.22
C ALA A 56 15.28 11.39 9.49
N VAL A 57 16.28 10.62 9.01
CA VAL A 57 17.40 11.16 8.25
C VAL A 57 16.94 11.71 6.90
N VAL A 58 16.11 10.96 6.16
CA VAL A 58 15.57 11.39 4.86
C VAL A 58 14.70 12.64 4.99
N LEU A 59 13.82 12.70 6.00
CA LEU A 59 13.02 13.90 6.26
C LEU A 59 13.89 15.10 6.61
N SER A 60 14.94 14.91 7.42
CA SER A 60 15.88 15.98 7.76
C SER A 60 16.66 16.48 6.52
N ARG A 61 17.17 15.56 5.69
CA ARG A 61 17.84 15.86 4.41
C ARG A 61 16.95 16.69 3.50
N ASP A 62 15.68 16.29 3.40
CA ASP A 62 14.68 16.90 2.53
C ASP A 62 14.04 18.15 3.15
N LYS A 63 14.55 18.63 4.29
CA LYS A 63 14.02 19.78 5.06
C LYS A 63 12.54 19.66 5.39
N HIS A 64 12.05 18.44 5.57
CA HIS A 64 10.64 18.12 5.80
C HIS A 64 9.72 18.62 4.66
N LEU A 65 10.25 18.80 3.46
CA LEU A 65 9.50 19.22 2.28
C LEU A 65 9.28 18.06 1.31
N CYS A 66 8.10 18.05 0.70
CA CYS A 66 7.75 17.15 -0.38
C CYS A 66 8.64 17.43 -1.60
N GLN A 67 9.50 16.48 -1.94
CA GLN A 67 10.45 16.61 -3.05
C GLN A 67 9.75 16.74 -4.40
N GLN A 68 8.58 16.10 -4.55
CA GLN A 68 7.79 16.23 -5.77
C GLN A 68 7.15 17.61 -5.91
N CYS A 69 6.56 18.15 -4.83
CA CYS A 69 6.03 19.51 -4.87
C CYS A 69 7.15 20.53 -5.09
N LEU A 70 8.33 20.33 -4.49
CA LEU A 70 9.47 21.22 -4.65
C LEU A 70 9.95 21.28 -6.11
N ARG A 71 10.01 20.12 -6.80
CA ARG A 71 10.27 20.06 -8.26
C ARG A 71 9.23 20.81 -9.09
N GLU A 72 8.00 20.89 -8.60
CA GLU A 72 6.88 21.63 -9.20
C GLU A 72 6.81 23.10 -8.73
N GLY A 73 7.83 23.59 -8.00
CA GLY A 73 7.90 24.97 -7.50
C GLY A 73 7.02 25.27 -6.28
N ARG A 74 6.49 24.24 -5.61
CA ARG A 74 5.62 24.39 -4.42
C ARG A 74 6.31 23.86 -3.16
N ALA A 75 6.34 24.67 -2.10
CA ALA A 75 6.75 24.21 -0.79
C ALA A 75 5.54 23.55 -0.09
N THR A 76 5.62 22.25 0.15
CA THR A 76 4.59 21.50 0.88
C THR A 76 5.28 20.59 1.88
N GLU A 77 4.74 20.50 3.10
CA GLU A 77 5.26 19.61 4.12
C GLU A 77 5.19 18.14 3.68
N ALA A 78 6.28 17.41 3.87
CA ALA A 78 6.31 15.96 3.70
C ALA A 78 5.71 15.26 4.93
N LYS A 79 4.88 14.24 4.70
CA LYS A 79 4.29 13.41 5.75
C LYS A 79 4.79 11.97 5.71
N THR A 80 5.25 11.53 4.55
CA THR A 80 5.70 10.16 4.31
C THR A 80 7.06 10.15 3.59
N VAL A 81 7.76 9.03 3.71
CA VAL A 81 8.98 8.73 2.97
C VAL A 81 8.71 7.49 2.16
N ASP A 82 9.00 7.54 0.87
CA ASP A 82 8.67 6.51 -0.09
C ASP A 82 9.85 6.20 -1.01
N HIS A 83 9.90 4.98 -1.52
CA HIS A 83 10.96 4.54 -2.42
C HIS A 83 10.78 5.15 -3.81
N ILE A 84 11.81 5.77 -4.39
CA ILE A 84 11.78 6.32 -5.75
C ILE A 84 11.54 5.20 -6.76
N THR A 85 12.36 4.15 -6.70
CA THR A 85 12.12 2.87 -7.36
C THR A 85 11.48 1.92 -6.36
N PRO A 86 10.25 1.41 -6.60
CA PRO A 86 9.60 0.47 -5.70
C PRO A 86 10.42 -0.81 -5.48
N LYS A 87 10.31 -1.40 -4.29
CA LYS A 87 10.94 -2.70 -3.98
C LYS A 87 10.53 -3.81 -4.97
N ALA A 88 9.28 -3.78 -5.43
CA ALA A 88 8.77 -4.72 -6.45
C ALA A 88 9.54 -4.65 -7.78
N HIS A 89 10.15 -3.50 -8.09
CA HIS A 89 10.97 -3.29 -9.28
C HIS A 89 12.48 -3.26 -8.97
N GLY A 90 12.91 -3.87 -7.86
CA GLY A 90 14.33 -3.96 -7.48
C GLY A 90 14.88 -2.74 -6.71
N GLY A 91 14.01 -1.85 -6.22
CA GLY A 91 14.43 -0.73 -5.38
C GLY A 91 15.02 -1.14 -4.04
N THR A 92 16.04 -0.41 -3.58
CA THR A 92 16.73 -0.64 -2.31
C THR A 92 16.24 0.30 -1.20
N ASP A 93 16.53 -0.03 0.06
CA ASP A 93 16.32 0.87 1.22
C ASP A 93 17.46 1.90 1.38
N ALA A 94 18.27 2.14 0.34
CA ALA A 94 19.32 3.13 0.37
C ALA A 94 18.71 4.54 0.44
N GLU A 95 19.35 5.45 1.15
CA GLU A 95 18.88 6.84 1.32
C GLU A 95 18.70 7.55 -0.02
N SER A 96 19.55 7.24 -1.01
CA SER A 96 19.45 7.75 -2.38
C SER A 96 18.19 7.32 -3.13
N ASN A 97 17.61 6.16 -2.76
CA ASN A 97 16.35 5.65 -3.33
C ASN A 97 15.14 6.06 -2.49
N LEU A 98 15.28 6.91 -1.48
CA LEU A 98 14.17 7.39 -0.65
C LEU A 98 13.89 8.87 -0.90
N GLN A 99 12.61 9.24 -0.97
CA GLN A 99 12.17 10.62 -1.10
C GLN A 99 11.04 10.96 -0.13
N SER A 100 11.07 12.18 0.40
CA SER A 100 10.01 12.72 1.23
C SER A 100 8.84 13.23 0.38
N LEU A 101 7.62 12.79 0.67
CA LEU A 101 6.41 13.14 -0.07
C LEU A 101 5.27 13.62 0.86
N CYS A 102 4.43 14.49 0.33
CA CYS A 102 3.11 14.77 0.90
C CYS A 102 2.13 13.65 0.52
N TRP A 103 1.03 13.51 1.26
CA TRP A 103 0.01 12.49 1.00
C TRP A 103 -0.52 12.51 -0.45
N PRO A 104 -0.90 13.67 -1.04
CA PRO A 104 -1.34 13.72 -2.44
C PRO A 104 -0.31 13.16 -3.43
N CYS A 105 0.96 13.52 -3.27
CA CYS A 105 2.02 13.04 -4.17
C CYS A 105 2.28 11.54 -3.98
N HIS A 106 2.23 11.05 -2.74
CA HIS A 106 2.36 9.63 -2.44
C HIS A 106 1.23 8.80 -3.07
N TYR A 107 -0.02 9.24 -2.93
CA TYR A 107 -1.16 8.55 -3.55
C TYR A 107 -1.06 8.54 -5.07
N ARG A 108 -0.69 9.68 -5.68
CA ARG A 108 -0.47 9.76 -7.13
C ARG A 108 0.61 8.78 -7.59
N LYS A 109 1.75 8.74 -6.90
CA LYS A 109 2.83 7.78 -7.19
C LYS A 109 2.35 6.33 -7.09
N THR A 110 1.69 5.97 -5.99
CA THR A 110 1.14 4.63 -5.78
C THR A 110 0.18 4.22 -6.90
N ALA A 111 -0.68 5.15 -7.34
CA ALA A 111 -1.63 4.90 -8.43
C ALA A 111 -0.90 4.66 -9.77
N THR A 112 0.13 5.45 -10.08
CA THR A 112 0.95 5.28 -11.30
C THR A 112 1.75 3.96 -11.27
N GLU A 113 2.28 3.58 -10.12
CA GLU A 113 3.07 2.35 -9.97
C GLU A 113 2.23 1.10 -10.10
N ARG A 114 0.96 1.14 -9.67
CA ARG A 114 0.03 0.01 -9.86
C ARG A 114 -0.27 -0.28 -11.33
N THR A 115 -0.11 0.72 -12.20
CA THR A 115 -0.38 0.61 -13.64
C THR A 115 0.85 0.25 -14.47
N ARG A 116 2.04 0.20 -13.86
CA ARG A 116 3.30 -0.20 -14.50
C ARG A 116 3.60 -1.67 -14.26
#